data_AF-A0A3A4T5I0-F1
#
_entry.id   AF-A0A3A4T5I0-F1
#
_cell.length_a   1.000
_cell.length_b   1.000
_cell.length_c   1.000
_cell.angle_alpha   90.00
_cell.angle_beta   90.00
_cell.angle_gamma   90.00
#
_symmetry.space_group_name_H-M   'P 1'
#
loop_
_entity.id
_entity.type
_entity.pdbx_description
1 polymer ?
#
loop_
_entity_poly.entity_id
_entity_poly.type
_entity_poly.pdbx_seq_one_letter_code
_entity_poly.pdbx_strand_id
1 'polypeptide(L)'
;MKKRLIMSMVLTLMLAIGSVSWAQQGKCPMAKDGKCPMAKECHKMGMGDGMMMFKHLDLTEQQQDQIKAVMNRHQKEMQELDEKIDAARKSVHEAVRADTFNEQAIRDAQKPLATEMENMAVLRGKIFSEIRPVLTPEQLTQLKETKNRKGEKMKDRQKCPAMMEE
;
A
#
# COMPACT_ATOMS: atom_id res chain seq x y z
N MET A 1 -0.92 38.06 65.86
CA MET A 1 -1.33 39.45 65.56
C MET A 1 -0.95 39.79 64.12
N LYS A 2 -1.95 40.19 63.33
CA LYS A 2 -1.95 41.23 62.26
C LYS A 2 -0.92 41.10 61.11
N LYS A 3 -1.33 40.55 59.94
CA LYS A 3 -1.78 41.26 58.70
C LYS A 3 -0.62 42.02 58.03
N ARG A 4 -0.10 41.54 56.88
CA ARG A 4 -0.55 41.85 55.49
C ARG A 4 -0.50 43.35 55.17
N LEU A 5 -0.10 43.65 53.93
CA LEU A 5 0.11 44.97 53.29
C LEU A 5 1.60 45.36 53.39
N ILE A 6 2.35 45.68 52.33
CA ILE A 6 2.09 46.48 51.12
C ILE A 6 3.11 45.96 50.07
N MET A 7 2.75 45.21 49.04
CA MET A 7 2.26 45.67 47.72
C MET A 7 3.08 46.83 47.12
N SER A 8 3.48 46.66 45.86
CA SER A 8 4.05 47.67 44.95
C SER A 8 5.57 47.92 45.05
N MET A 9 6.36 48.11 44.00
CA MET A 9 6.27 47.91 42.53
C MET A 9 7.49 48.67 41.98
N VAL A 10 8.54 47.99 41.52
CA VAL A 10 9.54 48.55 40.58
C VAL A 10 10.08 47.36 39.79
N LEU A 11 9.42 46.93 38.70
CA LEU A 11 9.57 47.47 37.34
C LEU A 11 11.03 47.63 36.89
N THR A 12 11.61 46.57 36.35
CA THR A 12 12.66 46.54 35.30
C THR A 12 12.57 45.13 34.69
N LEU A 13 11.93 44.87 33.54
CA LEU A 13 12.18 45.29 32.16
C LEU A 13 13.61 45.00 31.65
N MET A 14 13.85 43.75 31.24
CA MET A 14 14.86 43.27 30.26
C MET A 14 14.31 41.94 29.70
N LEU A 15 13.45 41.90 28.68
CA LEU A 15 13.71 41.94 27.23
C LEU A 15 14.78 40.96 26.72
N ALA A 16 14.24 39.93 26.03
CA ALA A 16 14.73 39.32 24.79
C ALA A 16 16.02 38.47 24.79
N ILE A 17 15.87 37.17 25.05
CA ILE A 17 16.60 36.07 24.39
C ILE A 17 15.65 34.86 24.43
N GLY A 18 15.31 34.10 23.40
CA GLY A 18 15.55 34.07 21.97
C GLY A 18 14.53 33.05 21.43
N SER A 19 14.12 33.20 20.19
CA SER A 19 13.08 32.41 19.52
C SER A 19 13.32 30.90 19.57
N VAL A 20 12.51 30.15 20.35
CA VAL A 20 12.29 28.73 20.09
C VAL A 20 11.30 28.64 18.94
N SER A 21 11.83 28.70 17.72
CA SER A 21 11.11 28.29 16.53
C SER A 21 10.86 26.79 16.62
N TRP A 22 9.67 26.39 17.05
CA TRP A 22 9.16 25.05 16.80
C TRP A 22 8.82 24.98 15.31
N ALA A 23 9.85 24.76 14.49
CA ALA A 23 9.67 24.18 13.18
C ALA A 23 8.99 22.83 13.40
N GLN A 24 7.68 22.76 13.09
CA GLN A 24 6.94 21.52 13.00
C GLN A 24 7.44 20.78 11.75
N GLN A 25 8.66 20.27 11.83
CA GLN A 25 9.18 19.27 10.93
C GLN A 25 8.26 18.06 11.09
N GLY A 26 7.41 17.85 10.09
CA GLY A 26 6.88 16.54 9.79
C GLY A 26 8.07 15.58 9.72
N LYS A 27 8.25 14.79 10.78
CA LYS A 27 9.23 13.72 10.86
C LYS A 27 8.75 12.59 9.94
N CYS A 28 8.88 12.79 8.63
CA CYS A 28 9.18 11.67 7.77
C CYS A 28 10.66 11.34 8.04
N PRO A 29 11.00 10.16 8.58
CA PRO A 29 12.39 9.78 8.77
C PRO A 29 13.00 9.50 7.39
N MET A 30 13.39 10.55 6.68
CA MET A 30 14.19 10.45 5.48
C MET A 30 15.64 10.24 5.94
N ALA A 31 16.18 9.09 5.55
CA ALA A 31 17.46 8.53 5.96
C ALA A 31 18.62 9.55 5.83
N LYS A 32 19.50 9.58 6.83
CA LYS A 32 20.69 10.45 6.85
C LYS A 32 21.82 10.02 5.91
N ASP A 33 21.72 8.89 5.22
CA ASP A 33 22.84 8.36 4.40
C ASP A 33 22.43 7.85 3.01
N GLY A 34 21.33 8.35 2.44
CA GLY A 34 20.91 7.99 1.07
C GLY A 34 20.54 6.51 0.87
N LYS A 35 20.42 5.74 1.96
CA LYS A 35 19.97 4.36 1.96
C LYS A 35 18.66 4.28 2.71
N CYS A 36 17.55 4.23 1.97
CA CYS A 36 16.28 3.84 2.56
C CYS A 36 16.45 2.45 3.19
N PRO A 37 16.18 2.27 4.50
CA PRO A 37 16.28 0.97 5.15
C PRO A 37 15.29 -0.07 4.58
N MET A 38 14.40 0.34 3.67
CA MET A 38 13.47 -0.53 2.95
C MET A 38 14.06 -1.20 1.70
N ALA A 39 15.29 -0.89 1.29
CA ALA A 39 15.82 -1.38 0.01
C ALA A 39 16.05 -2.91 -0.03
N LYS A 40 16.41 -3.53 1.10
CA LYS A 40 16.68 -4.99 1.15
C LYS A 40 15.43 -5.85 1.32
N GLU A 41 14.34 -5.31 1.86
CA GLU A 41 13.07 -6.04 1.98
C GLU A 41 12.14 -5.85 0.77
N CYS A 42 12.24 -4.73 0.04
CA CYS A 42 11.38 -4.46 -1.12
C CYS A 42 11.67 -5.33 -2.34
N HIS A 43 12.79 -6.05 -2.38
CA HIS A 43 13.17 -6.93 -3.50
C HIS A 43 12.56 -8.34 -3.42
N LYS A 44 11.74 -8.62 -2.40
CA LYS A 44 10.99 -9.88 -2.27
C LYS A 44 9.50 -9.75 -2.58
N MET A 45 9.12 -8.73 -3.36
CA MET A 45 7.79 -8.64 -3.99
C MET A 45 7.76 -9.26 -5.40
N GLY A 46 8.78 -10.04 -5.77
CA GLY A 46 8.80 -10.82 -7.01
C GLY A 46 8.18 -12.20 -6.80
N MET A 47 7.10 -12.48 -7.54
CA MET A 47 6.58 -13.81 -7.85
C MET A 47 6.28 -14.73 -6.64
N GLY A 48 5.08 -14.60 -6.07
CA GLY A 48 4.61 -15.50 -5.01
C GLY A 48 3.38 -15.01 -4.24
N ASP A 49 2.89 -13.81 -4.54
CA ASP A 49 1.89 -13.10 -3.75
C ASP A 49 0.43 -13.55 -3.97
N GLY A 50 0.20 -14.63 -4.72
CA GLY A 50 -1.12 -15.27 -4.76
C GLY A 50 -1.59 -15.74 -3.38
N MET A 51 -0.66 -15.96 -2.45
CA MET A 51 -0.90 -16.32 -1.05
C MET A 51 -1.25 -15.12 -0.14
N MET A 52 -1.08 -13.86 -0.58
CA MET A 52 -1.27 -12.72 0.34
C MET A 52 -2.70 -12.52 0.80
N MET A 53 -3.67 -13.01 0.02
CA MET A 53 -5.07 -12.91 0.42
C MET A 53 -5.31 -13.72 1.71
N PHE A 54 -4.66 -14.87 1.86
CA PHE A 54 -4.88 -15.79 2.98
C PHE A 54 -3.82 -15.70 4.07
N LYS A 55 -2.72 -14.97 3.85
CA LYS A 55 -1.61 -14.82 4.79
C LYS A 55 -2.00 -14.25 6.16
N HIS A 56 -3.14 -13.57 6.25
CA HIS A 56 -3.65 -12.99 7.49
C HIS A 56 -4.64 -13.89 8.25
N LEU A 57 -4.89 -15.10 7.74
CA LEU A 57 -5.73 -16.08 8.41
C LEU A 57 -4.87 -17.05 9.22
N ASP A 58 -5.35 -17.42 10.40
CA ASP A 58 -4.79 -18.52 11.18
C ASP A 58 -5.22 -19.85 10.54
N LEU A 59 -4.42 -20.32 9.57
CA LEU A 59 -4.66 -21.55 8.83
C LEU A 59 -3.99 -22.74 9.52
N THR A 60 -4.70 -23.87 9.63
CA THR A 60 -4.08 -25.14 10.07
C THR A 60 -3.08 -25.62 9.02
N GLU A 61 -2.12 -26.47 9.42
CA GLU A 61 -1.13 -27.06 8.48
C GLU A 61 -1.83 -27.78 7.31
N GLN A 62 -2.90 -28.53 7.60
CA GLN A 62 -3.70 -29.20 6.58
C GLN A 62 -4.36 -28.21 5.59
N GLN A 63 -4.87 -27.07 6.07
CA GLN A 63 -5.43 -26.03 5.21
C GLN A 63 -4.34 -25.39 4.34
N GLN A 64 -3.15 -25.14 4.90
CA GLN A 64 -2.02 -24.57 4.16
C GLN A 64 -1.56 -25.51 3.03
N ASP A 65 -1.49 -26.81 3.28
CA ASP A 65 -1.12 -27.80 2.27
C ASP A 65 -2.16 -27.87 1.14
N GLN A 66 -3.45 -27.85 1.48
CA GLN A 66 -4.52 -27.83 0.48
C GLN A 66 -4.47 -26.56 -0.38
N ILE A 67 -4.28 -25.40 0.24
CA ILE A 67 -4.14 -24.13 -0.47
C ILE A 67 -2.90 -24.16 -1.37
N LYS A 68 -1.76 -24.63 -0.87
CA LYS A 68 -0.53 -24.74 -1.66
C LYS A 68 -0.71 -25.68 -2.85
N ALA A 69 -1.42 -26.79 -2.68
CA ALA A 69 -1.74 -27.69 -3.78
C ALA A 69 -2.60 -27.01 -4.85
N VAL A 70 -3.61 -26.21 -4.46
CA VAL A 70 -4.40 -25.41 -5.40
C VAL A 70 -3.50 -24.41 -6.14
N MET A 71 -2.67 -23.66 -5.42
CA MET A 71 -1.77 -22.68 -6.00
C MET A 71 -0.77 -23.29 -7.00
N ASN A 72 -0.22 -24.46 -6.66
CA ASN A 72 0.72 -25.18 -7.52
C ASN A 72 0.08 -25.64 -8.84
N ARG A 73 -1.20 -26.05 -8.82
CA ARG A 73 -1.91 -26.42 -10.05
C ARG A 73 -2.00 -25.27 -11.05
N HIS A 74 -2.19 -24.05 -10.55
CA HIS A 74 -2.34 -22.84 -11.37
C HIS A 74 -1.04 -22.04 -11.50
N GLN A 75 0.08 -22.54 -10.97
CA GLN A 75 1.35 -21.80 -10.92
C GLN A 75 1.82 -21.37 -12.31
N LYS A 76 1.77 -22.29 -13.28
CA LYS A 76 2.20 -22.03 -14.65
C LYS A 76 1.29 -20.98 -15.33
N GLU A 77 -0.03 -21.13 -15.21
CA GLU A 77 -1.00 -20.17 -15.75
C GLU A 77 -0.79 -18.76 -15.16
N MET A 78 -0.52 -18.65 -13.86
CA MET A 78 -0.20 -17.37 -13.21
C MET A 78 1.10 -16.78 -13.73
N GLN A 79 2.16 -17.59 -13.83
CA GLN A 79 3.47 -17.12 -14.33
C GLN A 79 3.38 -16.60 -15.76
N GLU A 80 2.71 -17.32 -16.65
CA GLU A 80 2.52 -16.89 -18.03
C GLU A 80 1.74 -15.57 -18.14
N LEU A 81 0.69 -15.39 -17.33
CA LEU A 81 -0.05 -14.13 -17.30
C LEU A 81 0.77 -12.99 -16.67
N ASP A 82 1.53 -13.25 -15.60
CA ASP A 82 2.40 -12.25 -14.99
C ASP A 82 3.46 -11.76 -16.00
N GLU A 83 4.09 -12.66 -16.75
CA GLU A 83 5.05 -12.31 -17.81
C GLU A 83 4.43 -11.43 -18.89
N LYS A 84 3.22 -11.77 -19.37
CA LYS A 84 2.49 -10.97 -20.36
C LYS A 84 2.11 -9.60 -19.82
N ILE A 85 1.63 -9.52 -18.58
CA ILE A 85 1.29 -8.26 -17.92
C ILE A 85 2.53 -7.38 -17.80
N ASP A 86 3.67 -7.95 -17.40
CA ASP A 86 4.91 -7.18 -17.23
C ASP A 86 5.45 -6.68 -18.58
N ALA A 87 5.34 -7.48 -19.64
CA ALA A 87 5.64 -7.03 -21.00
C ALA A 87 4.70 -5.87 -21.43
N ALA A 88 3.39 -5.99 -21.20
CA ALA A 88 2.42 -4.96 -21.54
C ALA A 88 2.63 -3.66 -20.73
N ARG A 89 2.99 -3.78 -19.44
CA ARG A 89 3.36 -2.62 -18.60
C ARG A 89 4.58 -1.88 -19.14
N LYS A 90 5.60 -2.60 -19.64
CA LYS A 90 6.78 -1.99 -20.26
C LYS A 90 6.39 -1.21 -21.53
N SER A 91 5.55 -1.79 -22.38
CA SER A 91 5.04 -1.11 -23.58
C SER A 91 4.30 0.19 -23.25
N VAL A 92 3.42 0.18 -22.23
CA VAL A 92 2.78 1.41 -21.74
C VAL A 92 3.81 2.41 -21.23
N HIS A 93 4.79 1.94 -20.44
CA HIS A 93 5.81 2.78 -19.84
C HIS A 93 6.67 3.50 -20.90
N GLU A 94 7.02 2.79 -21.97
CA GLU A 94 7.74 3.31 -23.13
C GLU A 94 6.88 4.33 -23.90
N ALA A 95 5.62 4.01 -24.20
CA ALA A 95 4.70 4.91 -24.90
C ALA A 95 4.49 6.24 -24.15
N VAL A 96 4.43 6.20 -22.82
CA VAL A 96 4.29 7.39 -21.96
C VAL A 96 5.57 8.22 -21.91
N ARG A 97 6.74 7.60 -22.09
CA ARG A 97 8.07 8.25 -22.03
C ARG A 97 8.66 8.61 -23.39
N ALA A 98 7.90 8.44 -24.46
CA ALA A 98 8.33 8.85 -25.79
C ALA A 98 8.63 10.36 -25.82
N ASP A 99 9.59 10.76 -26.66
CA ASP A 99 10.03 12.16 -26.80
C ASP A 99 8.90 13.12 -27.17
N THR A 100 7.88 12.59 -27.88
CA THR A 100 6.68 13.34 -28.28
C THR A 100 5.44 12.67 -27.73
N PHE A 101 4.53 13.48 -27.20
CA PHE A 101 3.22 13.00 -26.77
C PHE A 101 2.42 12.43 -27.94
N ASN A 102 1.97 11.17 -27.80
CA ASN A 102 1.07 10.53 -28.74
C ASN A 102 -0.02 9.77 -27.96
N GLU A 103 -1.20 10.37 -27.87
CA GLU A 103 -2.34 9.80 -27.15
C GLU A 103 -2.73 8.42 -27.70
N GLN A 104 -2.76 8.27 -29.02
CA GLN A 104 -3.19 7.03 -29.67
C GLN A 104 -2.22 5.89 -29.35
N ALA A 105 -0.91 6.15 -29.39
CA ALA A 105 0.11 5.16 -29.02
C ALA A 105 -0.03 4.69 -27.57
N ILE A 106 -0.32 5.59 -26.63
CA ILE A 106 -0.56 5.24 -25.22
C ILE A 106 -1.83 4.39 -25.08
N ARG A 107 -2.92 4.76 -25.77
CA ARG A 107 -4.17 3.98 -25.76
C ARG A 107 -3.98 2.59 -26.35
N ASP A 108 -3.22 2.48 -27.43
CA ASP A 108 -2.95 1.20 -28.08
C ASP A 108 -2.05 0.31 -27.21
N ALA A 109 -1.03 0.87 -26.55
CA ALA A 109 -0.19 0.15 -25.58
C ALA A 109 -0.98 -0.32 -24.34
N GLN A 110 -2.04 0.39 -23.95
CA GLN A 110 -2.90 0.02 -22.82
C GLN A 110 -3.82 -1.18 -23.09
N LYS A 111 -4.28 -1.37 -24.34
CA LYS A 111 -5.19 -2.47 -24.70
C LYS A 111 -4.70 -3.85 -24.24
N PRO A 112 -3.47 -4.30 -24.57
CA PRO A 112 -2.99 -5.61 -24.13
C PRO A 112 -2.87 -5.69 -22.61
N LEU A 113 -2.48 -4.60 -21.93
CA LEU A 113 -2.40 -4.58 -20.47
C LEU A 113 -3.79 -4.81 -19.84
N ALA A 114 -4.82 -4.14 -20.35
CA ALA A 114 -6.19 -4.31 -19.87
C ALA A 114 -6.68 -5.75 -20.05
N THR A 115 -6.46 -6.34 -21.23
CA THR A 115 -6.82 -7.74 -21.53
C THR A 115 -6.13 -8.72 -20.59
N GLU A 116 -4.83 -8.59 -20.36
CA GLU A 116 -4.12 -9.56 -19.51
C GLU A 116 -4.45 -9.37 -18.01
N MET A 117 -4.74 -8.14 -17.59
CA MET A 117 -5.26 -7.88 -16.24
C MET A 117 -6.64 -8.49 -16.02
N GLU A 118 -7.51 -8.47 -17.04
CA GLU A 118 -8.80 -9.18 -17.01
C GLU A 118 -8.61 -10.68 -16.84
N ASN A 119 -7.76 -11.30 -17.67
CA ASN A 119 -7.45 -12.72 -17.59
C ASN A 119 -6.91 -13.12 -16.19
N MET A 120 -5.99 -12.31 -15.64
CA MET A 120 -5.47 -12.52 -14.30
C MET A 120 -6.55 -12.39 -13.21
N ALA A 121 -7.49 -11.47 -13.36
CA ALA A 121 -8.61 -11.34 -12.42
C ALA A 121 -9.52 -12.58 -12.43
N VAL A 122 -9.81 -13.11 -13.62
CA VAL A 122 -10.57 -14.36 -13.79
C VAL A 122 -9.83 -15.54 -13.16
N LEU A 123 -8.53 -15.69 -13.43
CA LEU A 123 -7.73 -16.78 -12.86
C LEU A 123 -7.69 -16.71 -11.32
N ARG A 124 -7.49 -15.52 -10.75
CA ARG A 124 -7.55 -15.32 -9.29
C ARG A 124 -8.92 -15.67 -8.71
N GLY A 125 -10.00 -15.34 -9.43
CA GLY A 125 -11.37 -15.72 -9.04
C GLY A 125 -11.56 -17.24 -9.02
N LYS A 126 -11.03 -17.96 -10.02
CA LYS A 126 -11.05 -19.43 -10.10
C LYS A 126 -10.26 -20.06 -8.96
N ILE A 127 -9.03 -19.61 -8.71
CA ILE A 127 -8.21 -20.08 -7.59
C ILE A 127 -8.93 -19.86 -6.26
N PHE A 128 -9.53 -18.67 -6.08
CA PHE A 128 -10.27 -18.36 -4.86
C PHE A 128 -11.50 -19.27 -4.67
N SER A 129 -12.23 -19.59 -5.73
CA SER A 129 -13.40 -20.48 -5.63
C SER A 129 -13.01 -21.91 -5.24
N GLU A 130 -11.84 -22.39 -5.68
CA GLU A 130 -11.26 -23.68 -5.28
C GLU A 130 -10.76 -23.69 -3.83
N ILE A 131 -10.25 -22.57 -3.32
CA ILE A 131 -9.77 -22.44 -1.93
C ILE A 131 -10.91 -22.20 -0.94
N ARG A 132 -11.97 -21.49 -1.33
CA ARG A 132 -13.10 -21.13 -0.48
C ARG A 132 -13.64 -22.28 0.41
N PRO A 133 -13.83 -23.52 -0.09
CA PRO A 133 -14.32 -24.64 0.74
C PRO A 133 -13.32 -25.16 1.78
N VAL A 134 -12.03 -24.79 1.68
CA VAL A 134 -10.98 -25.15 2.65
C VAL A 134 -11.08 -24.31 3.92
N LEU A 135 -11.66 -23.10 3.82
CA LEU A 135 -11.74 -22.12 4.90
C LEU A 135 -13.00 -22.30 5.74
N THR A 136 -12.90 -22.02 7.05
CA THR A 136 -14.06 -21.98 7.94
C THR A 136 -14.92 -20.73 7.69
N PRO A 137 -16.21 -20.73 8.07
CA PRO A 137 -17.07 -19.54 7.98
C PRO A 137 -16.49 -18.31 8.70
N GLU A 138 -15.82 -18.52 9.84
CA GLU A 138 -15.17 -17.47 10.62
C GLU A 138 -13.98 -16.88 9.86
N GLN A 139 -13.12 -17.73 9.28
CA GLN A 139 -11.99 -17.31 8.45
C GLN A 139 -12.48 -16.52 7.21
N LEU A 140 -13.57 -16.95 6.57
CA LEU A 140 -14.19 -16.21 5.45
C LEU A 140 -14.72 -14.84 5.87
N THR A 141 -15.21 -14.71 7.11
CA THR A 141 -15.68 -13.44 7.66
C THR A 141 -14.50 -12.49 7.91
N GLN A 142 -13.40 -13.00 8.49
CA GLN A 142 -12.16 -12.23 8.69
C GLN A 142 -11.58 -11.69 7.37
N LEU A 143 -11.67 -12.45 6.27
CA LEU A 143 -11.27 -11.97 4.94
C LEU A 143 -12.08 -10.75 4.49
N LYS A 144 -13.42 -10.78 4.69
CA LYS A 144 -14.31 -9.68 4.31
C LYS A 144 -14.03 -8.42 5.14
N GLU A 145 -13.83 -8.58 6.45
CA GLU A 145 -13.53 -7.46 7.34
C GLU A 145 -12.17 -6.82 7.02
N THR A 146 -11.16 -7.63 6.72
CA THR A 146 -9.84 -7.13 6.30
C THR A 146 -9.94 -6.32 5.01
N LYS A 147 -10.78 -6.75 4.06
CA LYS A 147 -11.05 -5.99 2.83
C LYS A 147 -11.75 -4.66 3.13
N ASN A 148 -12.76 -4.65 4.00
CA ASN A 148 -13.49 -3.44 4.37
C ASN A 148 -12.59 -2.41 5.07
N ARG A 149 -11.79 -2.84 6.03
CA ARG A 149 -10.81 -1.99 6.73
C ARG A 149 -9.79 -1.36 5.79
N LYS A 150 -9.33 -2.10 4.77
CA LYS A 150 -8.45 -1.54 3.72
C LYS A 150 -9.18 -0.46 2.91
N GLY A 151 -10.45 -0.69 2.57
CA GLY A 151 -11.28 0.28 1.87
C GLY A 151 -11.56 1.56 2.68
N GLU A 152 -11.83 1.43 3.97
CA GLU A 152 -12.02 2.58 4.88
C GLU A 152 -10.76 3.43 4.99
N LYS A 153 -9.58 2.80 5.17
CA LYS A 153 -8.29 3.51 5.16
C LYS A 153 -8.04 4.26 3.85
N MET A 154 -8.50 3.75 2.71
CA MET A 154 -8.42 4.49 1.43
C MET A 154 -9.36 5.70 1.40
N LYS A 155 -10.58 5.57 1.92
CA LYS A 155 -11.53 6.70 2.05
C LYS A 155 -10.97 7.78 2.97
N ASP A 156 -10.31 7.40 4.06
CA ASP A 156 -9.71 8.35 5.00
C ASP A 156 -8.52 9.09 4.39
N ARG A 157 -7.72 8.41 3.55
CA ARG A 157 -6.67 9.07 2.75
C ARG A 157 -7.25 10.08 1.76
N GLN A 158 -8.39 9.77 1.15
CA GLN A 158 -9.07 10.68 0.22
C GLN A 158 -9.64 11.92 0.92
N LYS A 159 -9.94 11.83 2.22
CA LYS A 159 -10.42 12.95 3.05
C LYS A 159 -9.29 13.77 3.68
N CYS A 160 -8.02 13.39 3.49
CA CYS A 160 -6.90 14.10 4.11
C CYS A 160 -6.64 15.42 3.34
N PRO A 161 -6.69 16.59 4.01
CA PRO A 161 -6.65 17.90 3.35
C PRO A 161 -5.33 18.20 2.62
N ALA A 162 -4.25 17.46 2.90
CA ALA A 162 -2.97 17.57 2.19
C ALA A 162 -3.03 17.14 0.70
N MET A 163 -4.18 16.61 0.23
CA MET A 163 -4.44 16.26 -1.16
C MET A 163 -5.49 17.18 -1.83
N MET A 164 -5.97 18.21 -1.11
CA MET A 164 -7.08 19.08 -1.53
C MET A 164 -6.68 20.57 -1.62
N GLU A 165 -5.39 20.88 -1.55
CA GLU A 165 -4.87 22.24 -1.79
C GLU A 165 -4.40 22.32 -3.26
N GLU A 166 -5.27 22.89 -4.11
CA GLU A 166 -4.89 23.56 -5.36
C GLU A 166 -4.68 25.06 -5.10
#